data_AF-A0A5K1B196-F1
#
_entry.id   AF-A0A5K1B196-F1
#
_cell.length_a   1.000
_cell.length_b   1.000
_cell.length_c   1.000
_cell.angle_alpha   90.00
_cell.angle_beta   90.00
_cell.angle_gamma   90.00
#
_symmetry.space_group_name_H-M   'P 1'
#
loop_
_entity.id
_entity.type
_entity.pdbx_description
1 polymer ?
#
loop_
_entity_poly.entity_id
_entity_poly.type
_entity_poly.pdbx_seq_one_letter_code
_entity_poly.pdbx_strand_id
1 'polypeptide(L)' 'DGKIEAEVKLTGILSLGALQPGEYRKYGTTIAPGLYAPVHQHFFVARMDMAVDCKPGETFNQ' A
#
# COMPACT_ATOMS: atom_id res chain seq x y z
N ASP A 1 -14.69 21.48 10.24
CA ASP A 1 -13.32 22.04 10.26
C ASP A 1 -12.67 22.08 8.87
N GLY A 2 -13.32 21.54 7.82
CA GLY A 2 -12.79 21.58 6.46
C GLY A 2 -11.80 20.45 6.15
N LYS A 3 -11.77 19.38 6.95
CA LYS A 3 -10.83 18.29 6.75
C LYS A 3 -11.21 17.31 5.66
N ILE A 4 -10.19 16.80 4.98
CA ILE A 4 -10.21 15.61 4.14
C ILE A 4 -9.10 14.70 4.67
N GLU A 5 -9.43 13.45 4.99
CA GLU A 5 -8.48 12.49 5.55
C GLU A 5 -8.59 11.14 4.83
N ALA A 6 -7.44 10.49 4.65
CA ALA A 6 -7.33 9.12 4.14
C ALA A 6 -6.49 8.29 5.13
N GLU A 7 -7.10 7.25 5.71
CA GLU A 7 -6.43 6.34 6.64
C GLU A 7 -6.29 4.95 6.00
N VAL A 8 -5.10 4.37 6.10
CA VAL A 8 -4.83 3.00 5.65
C VAL A 8 -4.21 2.19 6.79
N LYS A 9 -4.78 1.02 7.06
CA LYS A 9 -4.28 0.05 8.05
C LYS A 9 -4.05 -1.29 7.36
N LEU A 10 -2.80 -1.76 7.41
CA LEU A 10 -2.43 -3.08 6.91
C LEU A 10 -2.34 -4.05 8.08
N THR A 11 -3.06 -5.15 7.97
CA THR A 11 -3.13 -6.22 8.97
C THR A 11 -3.41 -7.55 8.26
N GLY A 12 -3.73 -8.61 9.00
CA GLY A 12 -4.03 -9.92 8.46
C GLY A 12 -2.80 -10.84 8.42
N ILE A 13 -2.76 -11.73 7.43
CA ILE A 13 -1.74 -12.77 7.29
C ILE A 13 -0.86 -12.46 6.08
N LEU A 14 0.45 -12.65 6.23
CA LEU A 14 1.42 -12.46 5.15
C LEU A 14 1.17 -13.45 4.01
N SER A 15 1.45 -13.03 2.77
CA SER A 15 1.62 -13.97 1.66
C SER A 15 2.92 -14.76 1.86
N LEU A 16 2.84 -16.08 1.86
CA LEU A 16 3.96 -16.97 2.19
C LEU A 16 4.36 -17.82 1.00
N GLY A 17 5.63 -18.16 0.92
CA GLY A 17 6.12 -19.24 0.09
C GLY A 17 6.76 -20.36 0.92
N ALA A 18 6.83 -21.56 0.33
CA ALA A 18 7.47 -22.71 0.94
C ALA A 18 9.01 -22.61 0.83
N LEU A 19 9.72 -22.99 1.88
CA LEU A 19 11.17 -22.99 1.98
C LEU A 19 11.65 -24.40 2.33
N GLN A 20 12.67 -24.92 1.64
CA GLN A 20 13.26 -26.21 2.03
C GLN A 20 14.14 -26.07 3.28
N PRO A 21 14.37 -27.15 4.06
CA PRO A 21 15.28 -27.10 5.20
C PRO A 21 16.69 -26.63 4.80
N GLY A 22 17.20 -25.61 5.49
CA GLY A 22 18.51 -25.02 5.20
C GLY A 22 18.57 -24.08 4.00
N GLU A 23 17.47 -23.93 3.25
CA GLU A 23 17.40 -22.97 2.15
C GLU A 23 17.35 -21.54 2.68
N TYR A 24 18.10 -20.64 2.05
CA TYR A 24 18.08 -19.20 2.34
C TYR A 24 17.67 -18.41 1.09
N ARG A 25 16.83 -17.38 1.27
CA ARG A 25 16.42 -16.48 0.20
C ARG A 25 16.78 -15.04 0.54
N LYS A 26 17.47 -14.38 -0.39
CA LYS A 26 17.94 -12.99 -0.23
C LYS A 26 16.79 -11.97 -0.11
N TYR A 27 15.66 -12.21 -0.77
CA TYR A 27 14.56 -11.25 -0.92
C TYR A 27 13.30 -11.64 -0.12
N GLY A 28 13.50 -12.04 1.13
CA GLY A 28 12.43 -12.38 2.05
C GLY A 28 12.95 -12.79 3.43
N THR A 29 12.04 -12.97 4.37
CA THR A 29 12.36 -13.33 5.75
C THR A 29 11.76 -14.70 6.07
N THR A 30 12.56 -15.62 6.59
CA THR A 30 12.05 -16.87 7.17
C THR A 30 11.31 -16.55 8.45
N ILE A 31 10.01 -16.82 8.50
CA ILE A 31 9.15 -16.49 9.65
C ILE A 31 8.80 -17.71 10.49
N ALA A 32 8.95 -18.90 9.91
CA ALA A 32 8.78 -20.19 10.58
C ALA A 32 9.53 -21.27 9.78
N PRO A 33 9.80 -22.46 10.36
CA PRO A 33 10.36 -23.58 9.62
C PRO A 33 9.53 -23.89 8.38
N GLY A 34 10.16 -23.88 7.22
CA GLY A 34 9.50 -24.17 5.94
C GLY A 34 8.70 -23.00 5.34
N LEU A 35 8.65 -21.82 5.98
CA LEU A 35 7.89 -20.66 5.51
C LEU A 35 8.74 -19.40 5.49
N TYR A 36 8.73 -18.73 4.34
CA TYR A 36 9.31 -17.39 4.20
C TYR A 36 8.29 -16.40 3.66
N ALA A 37 8.42 -15.15 4.11
CA ALA A 37 7.64 -14.01 3.63
C ALA A 37 8.49 -13.20 2.63
N PRO A 38 8.10 -13.14 1.34
CA PRO A 38 8.78 -12.27 0.37
C PRO A 38 8.63 -10.80 0.72
N VAL A 39 9.69 -10.02 0.51
CA VAL A 39 9.61 -8.56 0.59
C VAL A 39 8.70 -8.06 -0.54
N HIS A 40 7.71 -7.22 -0.19
CA HIS A 40 6.78 -6.63 -1.16
C HIS A 40 6.43 -5.19 -0.77
N GLN A 41 5.84 -4.45 -1.71
CA GLN A 41 5.45 -3.07 -1.53
C GLN A 41 3.93 -2.94 -1.64
N HIS A 42 3.36 -2.02 -0.87
CA HIS A 42 1.98 -1.58 -1.01
C HIS A 42 1.98 -0.19 -1.63
N PHE A 43 1.36 -0.06 -2.80
CA PHE A 43 1.20 1.22 -3.48
C PHE A 43 -0.24 1.70 -3.31
N PHE A 44 -0.39 2.95 -2.91
CA PHE A 44 -1.69 3.62 -2.80
C PHE A 44 -1.67 4.87 -3.67
N VAL A 45 -2.72 5.06 -4.47
CA VAL A 45 -2.86 6.23 -5.33
C VAL A 45 -4.20 6.88 -5.04
N ALA A 46 -4.17 8.08 -4.49
CA ALA A 46 -5.33 8.95 -4.41
C ALA A 46 -5.29 9.92 -5.59
N ARG A 47 -6.19 9.77 -6.56
CA ARG A 47 -6.40 10.75 -7.62
C ARG A 47 -7.55 11.66 -7.20
N MET A 48 -7.26 12.93 -7.00
CA MET A 48 -8.25 13.95 -6.67
C MET A 48 -8.40 14.92 -7.84
N ASP A 49 -9.62 15.04 -8.33
CA ASP A 49 -10.01 15.97 -9.39
C ASP A 49 -10.97 16.98 -8.74
N MET A 50 -10.39 18.05 -8.20
CA MET A 50 -11.07 18.96 -7.28
C MET A 50 -11.38 20.27 -7.98
N ALA A 51 -12.55 20.84 -7.69
CA ALA A 51 -13.00 22.15 -8.20
C ALA A 51 -13.49 23.01 -7.03
N VAL A 52 -12.61 23.24 -6.06
CA VAL A 52 -12.95 24.00 -4.84
C VAL A 52 -13.29 25.44 -5.23
N ASP A 53 -14.45 25.92 -4.80
CA ASP A 53 -14.98 27.27 -5.06
C ASP A 53 -15.09 27.68 -6.55
N CYS A 54 -15.11 26.74 -7.51
CA CYS A 54 -15.23 27.05 -8.93
C CYS A 54 -16.68 27.24 -9.42
N LYS A 55 -16.89 28.18 -10.36
CA LYS A 55 -18.17 28.39 -11.07
C LYS A 55 -18.19 27.70 -12.43
N PRO A 56 -19.38 27.37 -12.99
CA PRO A 56 -19.48 26.77 -14.33
C PRO A 56 -18.82 27.66 -15.40
N GLY A 57 -17.79 27.13 -16.07
CA GLY A 57 -17.10 27.80 -17.18
C GLY A 57 -15.82 28.57 -16.83
N GLU A 58 -15.41 28.62 -15.56
CA GLU A 58 -14.12 29.19 -15.16
C GLU A 58 -13.00 28.14 -15.19
N THR A 59 -11.76 28.57 -15.45
CA THR A 59 -10.58 27.69 -15.36
C THR A 59 -10.41 27.20 -13.93
N PHE A 60 -10.07 25.91 -13.76
CA PHE A 60 -9.83 25.30 -12.46
C PHE A 60 -8.71 26.07 -11.73
N ASN A 61 -9.11 26.89 -10.76
CA ASN A 61 -8.33 27.71 -9.83
C ASN A 61 -8.05 29.16 -10.27
N GLN A 62 -8.19 30.10 -9.32
CA GLN A 62 -7.27 31.24 -9.22
C GLN A 62 -5.97 30.79 -8.56
#